data_AF-A0A3D1N0M3-F1
#
_entry.id   AF-A0A3D1N0M3-F1
#
_cell.length_a   1.000
_cell.length_b   1.000
_cell.length_c   1.000
_cell.angle_alpha   90.00
_cell.angle_beta   90.00
_cell.angle_gamma   90.00
#
_symmetry.space_group_name_H-M   'P 1'
#
loop_
_entity.id
_entity.type
_entity.pdbx_description
1 polymer ?
#
loop_
_entity_poly.entity_id
_entity_poly.type
_entity_poly.pdbx_seq_one_letter_code
_entity_poly.pdbx_strand_id
1 'polypeptide(L)'
;MRNALKAILSLTVLTSALPLMSFAEKGKSIYGEDDRVDFFSASAGMQKLSDSVVSFWDAKKIVFDPASNTYTLKTDNFGDKLGLCPGEKFREQTIGAFCSGALVGEDLIMTAGHCVTEETKCADTKLVFGYAVKEEGGQAPAKIAREEVYSCKKIIKRFQGAESSAAASSGLGPDYALIQLDRKVTGHKALAVNRNSTLKKGNAVFVIGHPVGLPLKIATGAKVRDTAPDGYFVTDLDTFGGNSGSPVFSAKTRLVEGILVRGDEDFIQSPAGCTTLAVYPQIGGRGEDVTKVAELTAFIPKLDVEKEAEKAAEALVNANTIKTVSIGDIAALRGFDAGNISFQ
;
A
#
# COMPACT_ATOMS: atom_id res chain seq x y z
N MET A 1 -60.97 50.44 -29.55
CA MET A 1 -59.51 50.65 -29.65
C MET A 1 -58.86 49.68 -28.67
N ARG A 2 -58.50 48.48 -29.13
CA ARG A 2 -57.10 48.06 -29.34
C ARG A 2 -56.16 48.50 -28.22
N ASN A 3 -55.69 47.53 -27.44
CA ASN A 3 -54.32 47.35 -26.92
C ASN A 3 -54.40 46.56 -25.61
N ALA A 4 -53.52 45.63 -25.26
CA ALA A 4 -52.59 44.76 -25.95
C ALA A 4 -52.12 43.76 -24.88
N LEU A 5 -51.80 42.53 -25.30
CA LEU A 5 -51.16 41.47 -24.51
C LEU A 5 -50.03 41.98 -23.59
N LYS A 6 -49.98 41.44 -22.37
CA LYS A 6 -48.71 41.06 -21.72
C LYS A 6 -48.88 39.70 -21.05
N ALA A 7 -48.59 38.65 -21.81
CA ALA A 7 -48.33 37.32 -21.27
C ALA A 7 -46.96 37.36 -20.59
N ILE A 8 -46.93 37.16 -19.28
CA ILE A 8 -45.69 36.98 -18.51
C ILE A 8 -45.30 35.51 -18.66
N LEU A 9 -44.35 35.25 -19.55
CA LEU A 9 -43.72 33.95 -19.71
C LEU A 9 -42.73 33.75 -18.54
N SER A 10 -43.15 33.02 -17.51
CA SER A 10 -42.23 32.54 -16.47
C SER A 10 -41.31 31.48 -17.09
N LEU A 11 -40.08 31.87 -17.39
CA LEU A 11 -39.03 30.95 -17.82
C LEU A 11 -38.42 30.30 -16.57
N THR A 12 -39.01 29.21 -16.09
CA THR A 12 -38.38 28.33 -15.12
C THR A 12 -37.27 27.54 -15.82
N VAL A 13 -36.05 28.06 -15.74
CA VAL A 13 -34.85 27.28 -16.09
C VAL A 13 -34.66 26.25 -14.99
N LEU A 14 -35.19 25.05 -15.20
CA LEU A 14 -34.88 23.89 -14.37
C LEU A 14 -33.48 23.42 -14.75
N THR A 15 -32.46 23.98 -14.11
CA THR A 15 -31.10 23.46 -14.18
C THR A 15 -31.07 22.10 -13.49
N SER A 16 -31.17 21.03 -14.27
CA SER A 16 -30.86 19.67 -13.86
C SER A 16 -29.37 19.59 -13.56
N ALA A 17 -29.00 19.91 -12.31
CA ALA A 17 -27.70 19.58 -11.77
C ALA A 17 -27.58 18.05 -11.68
N LEU A 18 -26.99 17.45 -12.70
CA LEU A 18 -26.48 16.07 -12.61
C LEU A 18 -25.40 16.05 -11.53
N PRO A 19 -25.52 15.22 -10.48
CA PRO A 19 -24.39 15.00 -9.58
C PRO A 19 -23.34 14.24 -10.39
N LEU A 20 -22.27 14.95 -10.77
CA LEU A 20 -21.03 14.30 -11.17
C LEU A 20 -20.54 13.53 -9.94
N MET A 21 -20.79 12.22 -9.92
CA MET A 21 -20.09 11.32 -9.00
C MET A 21 -18.62 11.27 -9.43
N SER A 22 -17.86 12.24 -8.94
CA SER A 22 -16.41 12.19 -8.93
C SER A 22 -16.02 11.16 -7.88
N PHE A 23 -15.59 9.97 -8.32
CA PHE A 23 -14.80 9.10 -7.46
C PHE A 23 -13.41 9.73 -7.34
N ALA A 24 -13.30 10.76 -6.50
CA ALA A 24 -12.01 11.21 -6.02
C ALA A 24 -11.40 10.07 -5.21
N GLU A 25 -10.22 9.59 -5.60
CA GLU A 25 -9.38 8.81 -4.69
C GLU A 25 -9.12 9.69 -3.46
N LYS A 26 -9.81 9.38 -2.37
CA LYS A 26 -9.67 10.07 -1.09
C LYS A 26 -8.25 9.84 -0.60
N GLY A 27 -7.58 10.93 -0.23
CA GLY A 27 -6.16 11.02 0.12
C GLY A 27 -5.71 10.10 1.24
N LYS A 28 -4.48 10.25 1.74
CA LYS A 28 -3.90 9.64 2.94
C LYS A 28 -3.02 10.67 3.66
N SER A 29 -2.88 10.63 4.98
CA SER A 29 -2.24 11.72 5.75
C SER A 29 -1.19 11.33 6.81
N ILE A 30 -0.62 12.34 7.48
CA ILE A 30 0.21 12.21 8.69
C ILE A 30 -0.67 12.28 9.95
N TYR A 31 -0.42 11.38 10.90
CA TYR A 31 -1.08 11.35 12.20
C TYR A 31 -0.06 11.47 13.33
N GLY A 32 -0.05 12.61 14.01
CA GLY A 32 0.97 12.93 14.99
C GLY A 32 2.25 13.43 14.33
N GLU A 33 3.38 12.84 14.69
CA GLU A 33 4.69 13.19 14.14
C GLU A 33 4.97 12.37 12.89
N ASP A 34 5.46 13.00 11.82
CA ASP A 34 5.83 12.31 10.58
C ASP A 34 7.01 11.36 10.84
N ASP A 35 6.72 10.06 10.92
CA ASP A 35 7.68 9.02 11.30
C ASP A 35 8.31 8.31 10.09
N ARG A 36 7.98 8.74 8.87
CA ARG A 36 8.46 8.13 7.64
C ARG A 36 9.98 8.21 7.55
N VAL A 37 10.65 7.13 7.18
CA VAL A 37 12.10 7.10 6.94
C VAL A 37 12.44 6.53 5.58
N ASP A 38 13.61 6.92 5.06
CA ASP A 38 14.20 6.28 3.89
C ASP A 38 14.70 4.86 4.20
N PHE A 39 14.77 4.03 3.17
CA PHE A 39 15.24 2.64 3.24
C PHE A 39 16.57 2.49 3.99
N PHE A 40 17.57 3.34 3.69
CA PHE A 40 18.89 3.25 4.31
C PHE A 40 18.88 3.45 5.83
N SER A 41 17.92 4.24 6.34
CA SER A 41 17.79 4.54 7.77
C SER A 41 17.09 3.42 8.56
N ALA A 42 16.49 2.46 7.87
CA ALA A 42 15.73 1.39 8.49
C ALA A 42 16.61 0.23 8.97
N SER A 43 16.14 -0.51 9.96
CA SER A 43 16.84 -1.74 10.41
C SER A 43 16.96 -2.77 9.29
N ALA A 44 17.97 -3.65 9.37
CA ALA A 44 18.19 -4.71 8.38
C ALA A 44 16.95 -5.61 8.16
N GLY A 45 16.16 -5.86 9.21
CA GLY A 45 14.90 -6.61 9.10
C GLY A 45 13.85 -5.89 8.25
N MET A 46 13.74 -4.56 8.37
CA MET A 46 12.82 -3.75 7.57
C MET A 46 13.31 -3.61 6.13
N GLN A 47 14.63 -3.46 5.92
CA GLN A 47 15.23 -3.46 4.59
C GLN A 47 14.94 -4.78 3.85
N LYS A 48 15.04 -5.91 4.56
CA LYS A 48 14.72 -7.24 3.99
C LYS A 48 13.25 -7.38 3.58
N LEU A 49 12.31 -6.80 4.34
CA LEU A 49 10.89 -6.77 3.94
C LEU A 49 10.65 -5.82 2.76
N SER A 50 11.39 -4.71 2.73
CA SER A 50 11.28 -3.68 1.69
C SER A 50 11.72 -4.16 0.31
N ASP A 51 12.65 -5.11 0.25
CA ASP A 51 13.11 -5.75 -0.98
C ASP A 51 11.95 -6.31 -1.81
N SER A 52 10.92 -6.83 -1.14
CA SER A 52 9.73 -7.42 -1.75
C SER A 52 8.61 -6.43 -2.07
N VAL A 53 8.81 -5.14 -1.79
CA VAL A 53 7.85 -4.07 -2.07
C VAL A 53 8.22 -3.38 -3.38
N VAL A 54 7.22 -3.22 -4.23
CA VAL A 54 7.43 -2.80 -5.62
C VAL A 54 6.68 -1.51 -5.92
N SER A 55 7.28 -0.67 -6.77
CA SER A 55 6.67 0.57 -7.27
C SER A 55 5.98 0.35 -8.62
N PHE A 56 4.84 0.99 -8.83
CA PHE A 56 4.04 0.89 -10.05
C PHE A 56 4.24 2.15 -10.90
N TRP A 57 4.52 1.97 -12.18
CA TRP A 57 4.85 3.04 -13.12
C TRP A 57 4.05 2.91 -14.41
N ASP A 58 3.61 4.04 -14.95
CA ASP A 58 3.09 4.04 -16.32
C ASP A 58 4.22 3.69 -17.29
N ALA A 59 3.98 2.80 -18.26
CA ALA A 59 5.00 2.35 -19.19
C ALA A 59 5.67 3.53 -19.93
N LYS A 60 4.92 4.59 -20.23
CA LYS A 60 5.45 5.83 -20.86
C LYS A 60 6.53 6.56 -20.05
N LYS A 61 6.60 6.32 -18.73
CA LYS A 61 7.62 6.88 -17.83
C LYS A 61 8.87 6.03 -17.73
N ILE A 62 8.93 4.89 -18.43
CA ILE A 62 10.08 3.99 -18.39
C ILE A 62 10.61 3.80 -19.81
N VAL A 63 11.90 4.08 -20.02
CA VAL A 63 12.56 3.96 -21.34
C VAL A 63 13.63 2.88 -21.27
N PHE A 64 13.54 1.85 -22.11
CA PHE A 64 14.55 0.81 -22.21
C PHE A 64 15.74 1.27 -23.06
N ASP A 65 16.95 1.07 -22.55
CA ASP A 65 18.19 1.23 -23.31
C ASP A 65 18.84 -0.15 -23.54
N PRO A 66 18.84 -0.67 -24.79
CA PRO A 66 19.42 -1.97 -25.10
C PRO A 66 20.95 -2.00 -24.99
N ALA A 67 21.63 -0.86 -25.08
CA ALA A 67 23.11 -0.82 -25.01
C ALA A 67 23.61 -1.06 -23.58
N SER A 68 22.90 -0.53 -22.58
CA SER A 68 23.22 -0.72 -21.17
C SER A 68 22.43 -1.84 -20.48
N ASN A 69 21.44 -2.43 -21.17
CA ASN A 69 20.46 -3.37 -20.59
C ASN A 69 19.78 -2.79 -19.32
N THR A 70 19.47 -1.50 -19.34
CA THR A 70 18.78 -0.82 -18.24
C THR A 70 17.53 -0.10 -18.70
N TYR A 71 16.63 0.15 -17.77
CA TYR A 71 15.53 1.09 -17.94
C TYR A 71 15.87 2.41 -17.25
N THR A 72 15.55 3.53 -17.89
CA THR A 72 15.60 4.86 -17.27
C THR A 72 14.19 5.27 -16.84
N LEU A 73 14.07 5.68 -15.58
CA LEU A 73 12.84 6.21 -15.00
C LEU A 73 12.73 7.72 -15.27
N LYS A 74 11.58 8.17 -15.77
CA LYS A 74 11.24 9.60 -15.87
C LYS A 74 10.59 10.06 -14.57
N THR A 75 11.25 10.95 -13.86
CA THR A 75 10.83 11.46 -12.56
C THR A 75 10.79 12.98 -12.53
N ASP A 76 9.98 13.53 -11.63
CA ASP A 76 9.92 14.97 -11.31
C ASP A 76 10.45 15.18 -9.88
N ASN A 77 10.95 16.37 -9.53
CA ASN A 77 11.22 16.72 -8.14
C ASN A 77 9.88 16.85 -7.38
N PHE A 78 9.78 16.28 -6.18
CA PHE A 78 8.55 16.25 -5.38
C PHE A 78 8.07 17.66 -5.01
N GLY A 79 8.97 18.46 -4.45
CA GLY A 79 8.73 19.82 -4.02
C GLY A 79 8.21 20.70 -5.14
N ASP A 80 8.88 20.65 -6.28
CA ASP A 80 8.54 21.49 -7.42
C ASP A 80 7.24 21.02 -8.08
N LYS A 81 6.99 19.70 -8.12
CA LYS A 81 5.79 19.14 -8.73
C LYS A 81 4.51 19.53 -7.99
N LEU A 82 4.56 19.60 -6.65
CA LEU A 82 3.40 19.94 -5.81
C LEU A 82 3.44 21.37 -5.26
N GLY A 83 4.48 22.16 -5.58
CA GLY A 83 4.66 23.49 -5.02
C GLY A 83 4.81 23.47 -3.49
N LEU A 84 5.56 22.51 -2.95
CA LEU A 84 5.70 22.33 -1.51
C LEU A 84 6.43 23.49 -0.85
N CYS A 85 6.00 23.83 0.35
CA CYS A 85 6.66 24.81 1.18
C CYS A 85 8.12 24.42 1.47
N PRO A 86 9.03 25.39 1.63
CA PRO A 86 10.39 25.12 2.04
C PRO A 86 10.43 24.33 3.36
N GLY A 87 11.29 23.31 3.44
CA GLY A 87 11.47 22.49 4.64
C GLY A 87 10.53 21.28 4.73
N GLU A 88 9.58 21.11 3.81
CA GLU A 88 8.75 19.91 3.78
C GLU A 88 9.58 18.64 3.62
N LYS A 89 9.20 17.59 4.36
CA LYS A 89 9.96 16.35 4.42
C LYS A 89 10.00 15.69 3.04
N PHE A 90 11.18 15.22 2.64
CA PHE A 90 11.46 14.62 1.33
C PHE A 90 11.26 15.54 0.12
N ARG A 91 11.04 16.86 0.31
CA ARG A 91 10.82 17.83 -0.78
C ARG A 91 11.80 17.69 -1.94
N GLU A 92 13.07 17.45 -1.63
CA GLU A 92 14.15 17.39 -2.64
C GLU A 92 14.26 16.05 -3.39
N GLN A 93 13.48 15.04 -3.00
CA GLN A 93 13.51 13.73 -3.64
C GLN A 93 12.64 13.69 -4.90
N THR A 94 12.89 12.67 -5.74
CA THR A 94 12.18 12.48 -7.00
C THR A 94 10.92 11.65 -6.84
N ILE A 95 9.86 11.99 -7.57
CA ILE A 95 8.62 11.21 -7.65
C ILE A 95 8.37 10.72 -9.07
N GLY A 96 7.72 9.57 -9.20
CA GLY A 96 7.35 9.08 -10.52
C GLY A 96 6.38 7.89 -10.55
N ALA A 97 6.43 7.03 -9.53
CA ALA A 97 5.47 5.93 -9.37
C ALA A 97 4.05 6.45 -9.05
N PHE A 98 3.03 5.67 -9.36
CA PHE A 98 1.63 6.03 -9.09
C PHE A 98 0.97 5.13 -8.03
N CYS A 99 1.53 3.96 -7.76
CA CYS A 99 1.06 3.00 -6.76
C CYS A 99 2.23 2.16 -6.23
N SER A 100 1.91 1.30 -5.26
CA SER A 100 2.79 0.32 -4.65
C SER A 100 2.21 -1.09 -4.75
N GLY A 101 2.99 -2.11 -4.40
CA GLY A 101 2.53 -3.49 -4.29
C GLY A 101 3.52 -4.37 -3.53
N ALA A 102 3.16 -5.63 -3.35
CA ALA A 102 3.92 -6.62 -2.60
C ALA A 102 4.05 -7.94 -3.36
N LEU A 103 5.27 -8.48 -3.45
CA LEU A 103 5.51 -9.85 -3.92
C LEU A 103 4.98 -10.86 -2.90
N VAL A 104 4.01 -11.68 -3.29
CA VAL A 104 3.34 -12.68 -2.43
C VAL A 104 3.38 -14.10 -3.02
N GLY A 105 4.09 -14.28 -4.13
CA GLY A 105 4.35 -15.56 -4.78
C GLY A 105 5.56 -15.42 -5.72
N GLU A 106 5.83 -16.44 -6.54
CA GLU A 106 6.99 -16.38 -7.46
C GLU A 106 6.84 -15.32 -8.55
N ASP A 107 5.62 -15.03 -8.99
CA ASP A 107 5.29 -14.05 -10.03
C ASP A 107 4.00 -13.29 -9.69
N LEU A 108 3.61 -13.27 -8.42
CA LEU A 108 2.34 -12.71 -7.96
C LEU A 108 2.55 -11.45 -7.13
N ILE A 109 1.90 -10.36 -7.54
CA ILE A 109 1.91 -9.08 -6.84
C ILE A 109 0.52 -8.78 -6.30
N MET A 110 0.47 -8.54 -4.99
CA MET A 110 -0.70 -8.00 -4.30
C MET A 110 -0.64 -6.47 -4.33
N THR A 111 -1.77 -5.82 -4.63
CA THR A 111 -1.88 -4.35 -4.69
C THR A 111 -3.33 -3.91 -4.45
N ALA A 112 -3.61 -2.61 -4.48
CA ALA A 112 -4.95 -2.06 -4.43
C ALA A 112 -5.63 -2.24 -5.80
N GLY A 113 -6.92 -2.52 -5.79
CA GLY A 113 -7.68 -2.73 -7.01
C GLY A 113 -7.75 -1.49 -7.90
N HIS A 114 -7.89 -0.30 -7.32
CA HIS A 114 -7.90 0.95 -8.09
C HIS A 114 -6.59 1.23 -8.84
N CYS A 115 -5.46 0.66 -8.41
CA CYS A 115 -4.18 0.81 -9.10
C CYS A 115 -4.16 0.11 -10.48
N VAL A 116 -4.98 -0.94 -10.65
CA VAL A 116 -5.04 -1.77 -11.86
C VAL A 116 -6.50 -2.04 -12.24
N THR A 117 -7.20 -1.01 -12.69
CA THR A 117 -8.66 -1.03 -12.86
C THR A 117 -9.17 -2.11 -13.82
N GLU A 118 -8.41 -2.40 -14.86
CA GLU A 118 -8.74 -3.33 -15.95
C GLU A 118 -7.47 -3.86 -16.64
N GLU A 119 -7.62 -4.84 -17.53
CA GLU A 119 -6.48 -5.47 -18.23
C GLU A 119 -5.65 -4.48 -19.06
N THR A 120 -6.28 -3.44 -19.62
CA THR A 120 -5.56 -2.37 -20.34
C THR A 120 -4.62 -1.60 -19.40
N LYS A 121 -5.09 -1.25 -18.19
CA LYS A 121 -4.25 -0.58 -17.19
C LYS A 121 -3.14 -1.50 -16.68
N CYS A 122 -3.43 -2.79 -16.49
CA CYS A 122 -2.41 -3.79 -16.20
C CYS A 122 -1.34 -3.79 -17.31
N ALA A 123 -1.71 -3.96 -18.58
CA ALA A 123 -0.76 -3.99 -19.70
C ALA A 123 0.11 -2.71 -19.81
N ASP A 124 -0.42 -1.54 -19.44
CA ASP A 124 0.31 -0.26 -19.41
C ASP A 124 1.12 -0.03 -18.11
N THR A 125 1.13 -0.99 -17.19
CA THR A 125 1.84 -0.87 -15.91
C THR A 125 3.16 -1.64 -15.91
N LYS A 126 4.22 -0.95 -15.48
CA LYS A 126 5.52 -1.53 -15.15
C LYS A 126 5.72 -1.58 -13.64
N LEU A 127 6.32 -2.67 -13.18
CA LEU A 127 6.59 -2.93 -11.78
C LEU A 127 8.10 -2.92 -11.56
N VAL A 128 8.56 -2.03 -10.68
CA VAL A 128 9.98 -1.71 -10.50
C VAL A 128 10.37 -1.96 -9.06
N PHE A 129 11.25 -2.94 -8.87
CA PHE A 129 11.89 -3.22 -7.59
C PHE A 129 13.11 -2.30 -7.39
N GLY A 130 13.48 -2.07 -6.13
CA GLY A 130 14.72 -1.36 -5.78
C GLY A 130 14.72 0.16 -5.96
N TYR A 131 13.58 0.79 -6.26
CA TYR A 131 13.46 2.27 -6.29
C TYR A 131 13.43 2.84 -4.86
N ALA A 132 14.63 3.03 -4.28
CA ALA A 132 14.83 3.48 -2.91
C ALA A 132 16.12 4.31 -2.78
N VAL A 133 16.18 5.21 -1.80
CA VAL A 133 17.41 5.89 -1.39
C VAL A 133 18.21 4.94 -0.49
N LYS A 134 19.40 4.53 -0.94
CA LYS A 134 20.20 3.46 -0.31
C LYS A 134 21.33 3.95 0.61
N GLU A 135 21.57 5.25 0.65
CA GLU A 135 22.59 5.87 1.49
C GLU A 135 22.16 7.28 1.92
N GLU A 136 22.70 7.74 3.05
CA GLU A 136 22.41 9.08 3.58
C GLU A 136 22.90 10.17 2.62
N GLY A 137 22.02 11.14 2.33
CA GLY A 137 22.30 12.19 1.33
C GLY A 137 22.30 11.70 -0.13
N GLY A 138 22.05 10.41 -0.37
CA GLY A 138 21.99 9.83 -1.70
C GLY A 138 20.68 10.12 -2.44
N GLN A 139 20.62 9.66 -3.69
CA GLN A 139 19.42 9.72 -4.53
C GLN A 139 18.94 8.31 -4.86
N ALA A 140 17.65 8.19 -5.17
CA ALA A 140 17.12 6.95 -5.71
C ALA A 140 17.66 6.70 -7.12
N PRO A 141 17.83 5.43 -7.53
CA PRO A 141 18.37 5.12 -8.84
C PRO A 141 17.43 5.57 -9.96
N ALA A 142 17.92 6.42 -10.86
CA ALA A 142 17.22 6.78 -12.09
C ALA A 142 17.33 5.70 -13.19
N LYS A 143 18.37 4.85 -13.10
CA LYS A 143 18.59 3.70 -13.99
C LYS A 143 18.41 2.41 -13.21
N ILE A 144 17.58 1.52 -13.74
CA ILE A 144 17.22 0.25 -13.13
C ILE A 144 17.64 -0.88 -14.06
N ALA A 145 18.24 -1.94 -13.50
CA ALA A 145 18.57 -3.13 -14.27
C ALA A 145 17.31 -3.75 -14.90
N ARG A 146 17.42 -4.29 -16.11
CA ARG A 146 16.29 -4.92 -16.81
C ARG A 146 15.57 -5.96 -15.96
N GLU A 147 16.34 -6.70 -15.15
CA GLU A 147 15.90 -7.81 -14.33
C GLU A 147 14.96 -7.35 -13.20
N GLU A 148 15.09 -6.10 -12.74
CA GLU A 148 14.28 -5.46 -11.69
C GLU A 148 12.99 -4.81 -12.22
N VAL A 149 12.77 -4.81 -13.55
CA VAL A 149 11.59 -4.22 -14.19
C VAL A 149 10.72 -5.29 -14.85
N TYR A 150 9.49 -5.41 -14.37
CA TYR A 150 8.51 -6.40 -14.80
C TYR A 150 7.31 -5.72 -15.47
N SER A 151 6.59 -6.49 -16.27
CA SER A 151 5.30 -6.07 -16.83
C SER A 151 4.17 -6.83 -16.14
N CYS A 152 3.02 -6.20 -15.94
CA CYS A 152 1.81 -6.93 -15.54
C CYS A 152 1.31 -7.74 -16.74
N LYS A 153 1.19 -9.06 -16.56
CA LYS A 153 0.76 -10.01 -17.58
C LYS A 153 -0.76 -10.14 -17.65
N LYS A 154 -1.40 -10.23 -16.48
CA LYS A 154 -2.86 -10.28 -16.34
C LYS A 154 -3.30 -10.04 -14.90
N ILE A 155 -4.56 -9.70 -14.72
CA ILE A 155 -5.21 -9.63 -13.41
C ILE A 155 -5.75 -11.03 -13.06
N ILE A 156 -5.32 -11.58 -11.91
CA ILE A 156 -5.81 -12.88 -11.41
C ILE A 156 -7.14 -12.69 -10.67
N LYS A 157 -7.18 -11.67 -9.83
CA LYS A 157 -8.36 -11.32 -9.04
C LYS A 157 -8.33 -9.83 -8.80
N ARG A 158 -9.50 -9.19 -8.86
CA ARG A 158 -9.66 -7.79 -8.52
C ARG A 158 -11.04 -7.54 -7.92
N PHE A 159 -11.10 -6.62 -6.98
CA PHE A 159 -12.33 -6.03 -6.47
C PHE A 159 -12.10 -4.59 -6.04
N GLN A 160 -13.13 -3.75 -6.17
CA GLN A 160 -13.21 -2.42 -5.56
C GLN A 160 -14.69 -2.08 -5.48
N GLY A 161 -15.22 -1.96 -4.27
CA GLY A 161 -16.64 -1.71 -4.08
C GLY A 161 -17.00 -1.51 -2.62
N ALA A 162 -18.26 -1.13 -2.40
CA ALA A 162 -18.82 -1.01 -1.06
C ALA A 162 -19.01 -2.41 -0.43
N GLU A 163 -18.89 -2.48 0.89
CA GLU A 163 -19.35 -3.66 1.63
C GLU A 163 -20.87 -3.80 1.50
N SER A 164 -21.33 -5.05 1.38
CA SER A 164 -22.76 -5.38 1.21
C SER A 164 -23.52 -5.50 2.53
N SER A 165 -22.84 -5.40 3.67
CA SER A 165 -23.46 -5.57 4.98
C SER A 165 -24.18 -4.30 5.44
N ALA A 166 -25.27 -4.47 6.20
CA ALA A 166 -26.05 -3.36 6.76
C ALA A 166 -25.25 -2.48 7.77
N ALA A 167 -24.05 -2.92 8.17
CA ALA A 167 -23.11 -2.16 8.99
C ALA A 167 -22.28 -1.14 8.18
N ALA A 168 -22.30 -1.21 6.85
CA ALA A 168 -21.57 -0.34 5.93
C ALA A 168 -22.19 1.08 5.84
N SER A 169 -22.19 1.81 6.95
CA SER A 169 -22.70 3.19 7.02
C SER A 169 -21.88 4.21 6.19
N SER A 170 -20.69 3.83 5.73
CA SER A 170 -19.77 4.70 4.98
C SER A 170 -19.84 4.52 3.45
N GLY A 171 -20.51 3.47 2.95
CA GLY A 171 -20.47 3.09 1.53
C GLY A 171 -19.08 2.66 1.04
N LEU A 172 -18.14 2.41 1.96
CA LEU A 172 -16.78 1.93 1.67
C LEU A 172 -16.73 0.40 1.80
N GLY A 173 -15.69 -0.20 1.23
CA GLY A 173 -15.46 -1.62 1.29
C GLY A 173 -14.10 -2.01 0.72
N PRO A 174 -13.83 -3.32 0.57
CA PRO A 174 -12.53 -3.80 0.18
C PRO A 174 -12.14 -3.31 -1.21
N ASP A 175 -10.83 -3.16 -1.39
CA ASP A 175 -10.21 -2.74 -2.63
C ASP A 175 -8.87 -3.43 -2.77
N TYR A 176 -8.78 -4.33 -3.73
CA TYR A 176 -7.64 -5.22 -3.88
C TYR A 176 -7.48 -5.72 -5.31
N ALA A 177 -6.25 -6.08 -5.64
CA ALA A 177 -5.94 -6.89 -6.79
C ALA A 177 -4.79 -7.84 -6.49
N LEU A 178 -4.84 -9.00 -7.15
CA LEU A 178 -3.74 -9.91 -7.31
C LEU A 178 -3.44 -9.99 -8.80
N ILE A 179 -2.22 -9.64 -9.19
CA ILE A 179 -1.79 -9.66 -10.59
C ILE A 179 -0.65 -10.64 -10.79
N GLN A 180 -0.55 -11.18 -12.00
CA GLN A 180 0.58 -12.02 -12.41
C GLN A 180 1.57 -11.19 -13.24
N LEU A 181 2.85 -11.38 -12.99
CA LEU A 181 3.95 -10.78 -13.74
C LEU A 181 4.25 -11.55 -15.04
N ASP A 182 4.96 -10.90 -15.96
CA ASP A 182 5.39 -11.49 -17.23
C ASP A 182 6.41 -12.63 -17.08
N ARG A 183 7.07 -12.72 -15.92
CA ARG A 183 8.02 -13.77 -15.54
C ARG A 183 8.14 -13.88 -14.02
N LYS A 184 8.72 -14.98 -13.55
CA LYS A 184 9.08 -15.17 -12.14
C LYS A 184 10.08 -14.12 -11.69
N VAL A 185 9.91 -13.64 -10.48
CA VAL A 185 10.83 -12.73 -9.82
C VAL A 185 12.00 -13.53 -9.26
N THR A 186 13.21 -13.08 -9.57
CA THR A 186 14.46 -13.63 -9.04
C THR A 186 15.14 -12.59 -8.17
N GLY A 187 15.87 -13.02 -7.13
CA GLY A 187 16.59 -12.10 -6.23
C GLY A 187 15.75 -11.57 -5.06
N HIS A 188 14.42 -11.66 -5.14
CA HIS A 188 13.49 -11.20 -4.11
C HIS A 188 12.77 -12.36 -3.44
N LYS A 189 12.39 -12.21 -2.17
CA LYS A 189 11.60 -13.22 -1.43
C LYS A 189 10.14 -12.80 -1.34
N ALA A 190 9.21 -13.69 -1.65
CA ALA A 190 7.80 -13.41 -1.41
C ALA A 190 7.50 -13.18 0.07
N LEU A 191 6.61 -12.24 0.37
CA LEU A 191 6.15 -11.90 1.71
C LEU A 191 5.04 -12.87 2.14
N ALA A 192 5.18 -13.37 3.37
CA ALA A 192 4.14 -14.17 3.99
C ALA A 192 2.96 -13.29 4.43
N VAL A 193 1.75 -13.82 4.28
CA VAL A 193 0.49 -13.15 4.64
C VAL A 193 -0.09 -13.74 5.91
N ASN A 194 -0.79 -12.93 6.71
CA ASN A 194 -1.49 -13.44 7.88
C ASN A 194 -2.77 -14.16 7.45
N ARG A 195 -2.81 -15.48 7.66
CA ARG A 195 -3.96 -16.34 7.31
C ARG A 195 -4.97 -16.54 8.44
N ASN A 196 -4.66 -16.08 9.66
CA ASN A 196 -5.40 -16.42 10.87
C ASN A 196 -6.32 -15.29 11.39
N SER A 197 -6.40 -14.15 10.69
CA SER A 197 -7.27 -12.99 11.01
C SER A 197 -7.31 -12.63 12.50
N THR A 198 -6.14 -12.33 13.07
CA THR A 198 -5.98 -12.11 14.53
C THR A 198 -5.85 -10.64 14.93
N LEU A 199 -5.97 -9.72 13.97
CA LEU A 199 -5.74 -8.30 14.16
C LEU A 199 -6.83 -7.67 15.04
N LYS A 200 -6.42 -6.85 16.01
CA LYS A 200 -7.32 -6.14 16.93
C LYS A 200 -6.94 -4.67 17.04
N LYS A 201 -7.92 -3.84 17.41
CA LYS A 201 -7.69 -2.45 17.83
C LYS A 201 -6.51 -2.37 18.82
N GLY A 202 -5.62 -1.40 18.59
CA GLY A 202 -4.42 -1.15 19.37
C GLY A 202 -3.20 -2.01 18.99
N ASN A 203 -3.35 -3.01 18.11
CA ASN A 203 -2.19 -3.74 17.59
C ASN A 203 -1.31 -2.81 16.77
N ALA A 204 0.00 -2.87 17.02
CA ALA A 204 0.99 -2.09 16.28
C ALA A 204 1.17 -2.64 14.87
N VAL A 205 1.17 -1.75 13.89
CA VAL A 205 1.31 -2.04 12.47
C VAL A 205 2.29 -1.07 11.83
N PHE A 206 2.83 -1.43 10.68
CA PHE A 206 3.71 -0.57 9.90
C PHE A 206 3.45 -0.77 8.40
N VAL A 207 3.86 0.19 7.60
CA VAL A 207 3.71 0.18 6.14
C VAL A 207 5.04 0.43 5.47
N ILE A 208 5.22 -0.21 4.32
CA ILE A 208 6.35 0.00 3.42
C ILE A 208 5.79 0.26 2.04
N GLY A 209 6.14 1.38 1.42
CA GLY A 209 5.50 1.81 0.19
C GLY A 209 6.16 2.99 -0.51
N HIS A 210 5.51 3.47 -1.56
CA HIS A 210 5.94 4.59 -2.40
C HIS A 210 4.97 5.78 -2.29
N PRO A 211 4.91 6.49 -1.15
CA PRO A 211 4.09 7.68 -0.97
C PRO A 211 4.31 8.67 -2.09
N VAL A 212 3.25 9.16 -2.71
CA VAL A 212 3.22 10.14 -3.81
C VAL A 212 4.19 9.84 -4.96
N GLY A 213 4.59 8.57 -5.11
CA GLY A 213 5.56 8.14 -6.09
C GLY A 213 7.03 8.33 -5.68
N LEU A 214 7.30 8.66 -4.41
CA LEU A 214 8.65 8.78 -3.83
C LEU A 214 9.39 7.43 -3.88
N PRO A 215 10.73 7.46 -3.72
CA PRO A 215 11.48 6.26 -3.42
C PRO A 215 10.94 5.63 -2.15
N LEU A 216 11.11 4.31 -1.99
CA LEU A 216 10.53 3.54 -0.89
C LEU A 216 10.70 4.23 0.47
N LYS A 217 9.59 4.33 1.20
CA LYS A 217 9.52 4.84 2.57
C LYS A 217 8.93 3.79 3.50
N ILE A 218 9.29 3.93 4.76
CA ILE A 218 8.86 3.04 5.84
C ILE A 218 8.29 3.91 6.97
N ALA A 219 7.10 3.58 7.45
CA ALA A 219 6.45 4.22 8.59
C ALA A 219 6.01 3.16 9.60
N THR A 220 6.38 3.30 10.88
CA THR A 220 6.33 2.22 11.90
C THR A 220 5.56 2.54 13.18
N GLY A 221 5.17 3.79 13.39
CA GLY A 221 4.59 4.33 14.61
C GLY A 221 3.09 4.09 14.75
N ALA A 222 2.50 3.28 13.88
CA ALA A 222 1.06 3.16 13.74
C ALA A 222 0.46 1.99 14.53
N LYS A 223 -0.85 2.10 14.74
CA LYS A 223 -1.73 1.16 15.41
C LYS A 223 -3.06 1.05 14.66
N VAL A 224 -3.70 -0.09 14.86
CA VAL A 224 -5.06 -0.32 14.40
C VAL A 224 -6.05 0.49 15.27
N ARG A 225 -6.88 1.31 14.64
CA ARG A 225 -7.93 2.12 15.28
C ARG A 225 -9.25 1.37 15.38
N ASP A 226 -9.61 0.65 14.33
CA ASP A 226 -10.88 -0.06 14.22
C ASP A 226 -10.76 -1.27 13.29
N THR A 227 -11.43 -2.36 13.64
CA THR A 227 -11.50 -3.61 12.85
C THR A 227 -12.93 -4.04 12.59
N ALA A 228 -13.92 -3.21 12.96
CA ALA A 228 -15.34 -3.51 12.80
C ALA A 228 -15.79 -3.67 11.33
N PRO A 229 -15.27 -2.92 10.34
CA PRO A 229 -15.64 -3.14 8.93
C PRO A 229 -15.25 -4.55 8.46
N ASP A 230 -15.99 -5.11 7.50
CA ASP A 230 -15.84 -6.52 7.14
C ASP A 230 -14.57 -6.77 6.32
N GLY A 231 -14.36 -5.99 5.26
CA GLY A 231 -13.28 -6.15 4.27
C GLY A 231 -12.08 -5.24 4.51
N TYR A 232 -12.13 -4.30 5.45
CA TYR A 232 -10.99 -3.44 5.79
C TYR A 232 -10.88 -3.17 7.30
N PHE A 233 -9.76 -2.61 7.71
CA PHE A 233 -9.55 -2.07 9.05
C PHE A 233 -8.94 -0.67 8.94
N VAL A 234 -9.11 0.12 10.00
CA VAL A 234 -8.66 1.53 10.06
C VAL A 234 -7.40 1.61 10.91
N THR A 235 -6.45 2.43 10.49
CA THR A 235 -5.17 2.69 11.17
C THR A 235 -4.87 4.19 11.27
N ASP A 236 -3.77 4.55 11.91
CA ASP A 236 -3.13 5.88 11.93
C ASP A 236 -1.77 5.86 11.22
N LEU A 237 -1.66 5.14 10.10
CA LEU A 237 -0.42 5.08 9.33
C LEU A 237 -0.12 6.42 8.64
N ASP A 238 1.14 6.87 8.72
CA ASP A 238 1.64 8.01 7.96
C ASP A 238 1.79 7.65 6.48
N THR A 239 0.74 7.89 5.71
CA THR A 239 0.67 7.49 4.31
C THR A 239 0.12 8.61 3.45
N PHE A 240 0.32 8.46 2.15
CA PHE A 240 -0.04 9.42 1.08
C PHE A 240 -0.57 8.63 -0.10
N GLY A 241 -1.39 9.24 -0.96
CA GLY A 241 -1.71 8.73 -2.29
C GLY A 241 -0.44 8.20 -2.97
N GLY A 242 -0.51 7.09 -3.71
CA GLY A 242 0.69 6.37 -4.18
C GLY A 242 1.23 5.28 -3.23
N ASN A 243 1.00 5.37 -1.92
CA ASN A 243 1.11 4.18 -1.06
C ASN A 243 0.01 3.14 -1.36
N SER A 244 -0.95 3.47 -2.21
CA SER A 244 -2.01 2.53 -2.56
C SER A 244 -1.43 1.22 -3.08
N GLY A 245 -1.87 0.12 -2.48
CA GLY A 245 -1.34 -1.21 -2.74
C GLY A 245 -0.17 -1.65 -1.85
N SER A 246 0.37 -0.76 -1.02
CA SER A 246 1.44 -1.09 -0.07
C SER A 246 1.01 -2.18 0.91
N PRO A 247 1.87 -3.14 1.21
CA PRO A 247 1.62 -4.08 2.30
C PRO A 247 1.66 -3.36 3.65
N VAL A 248 0.64 -3.61 4.46
CA VAL A 248 0.62 -3.25 5.88
C VAL A 248 0.92 -4.50 6.69
N PHE A 249 1.90 -4.40 7.58
CA PHE A 249 2.42 -5.51 8.34
C PHE A 249 2.08 -5.39 9.82
N SER A 250 1.94 -6.52 10.49
CA SER A 250 1.96 -6.56 11.94
C SER A 250 3.37 -6.33 12.46
N ALA A 251 3.55 -5.38 13.37
CA ALA A 251 4.83 -5.12 14.01
C ALA A 251 5.32 -6.32 14.84
N LYS A 252 4.40 -7.17 15.33
CA LYS A 252 4.72 -8.33 16.18
C LYS A 252 5.17 -9.56 15.39
N THR A 253 4.50 -9.84 14.26
CA THR A 253 4.70 -11.08 13.49
C THR A 253 5.45 -10.85 12.18
N ARG A 254 5.50 -9.61 11.68
CA ARG A 254 6.03 -9.25 10.36
C ARG A 254 5.29 -9.91 9.19
N LEU A 255 4.12 -10.48 9.44
CA LEU A 255 3.21 -10.94 8.38
C LEU A 255 2.42 -9.77 7.82
N VAL A 256 2.08 -9.84 6.54
CA VAL A 256 1.21 -8.87 5.88
C VAL A 256 -0.22 -9.06 6.39
N GLU A 257 -0.79 -8.02 6.99
CA GLU A 257 -2.16 -7.98 7.52
C GLU A 257 -3.16 -7.43 6.49
N GLY A 258 -2.68 -6.64 5.53
CA GLY A 258 -3.54 -6.06 4.53
C GLY A 258 -2.85 -5.16 3.51
N ILE A 259 -3.68 -4.48 2.74
CA ILE A 259 -3.32 -3.64 1.60
C ILE A 259 -3.83 -2.23 1.87
N LEU A 260 -2.93 -1.25 1.93
CA LEU A 260 -3.34 0.13 2.15
C LEU A 260 -4.07 0.69 0.92
N VAL A 261 -5.27 1.27 1.09
CA VAL A 261 -6.14 1.64 -0.05
C VAL A 261 -6.61 3.09 -0.06
N ARG A 262 -6.82 3.73 1.09
CA ARG A 262 -7.35 5.11 1.16
C ARG A 262 -7.18 5.67 2.57
N GLY A 263 -7.43 6.96 2.73
CA GLY A 263 -7.28 7.67 4.00
C GLY A 263 -7.89 9.06 4.01
N ASP A 264 -7.28 9.96 4.78
CA ASP A 264 -7.64 11.38 4.94
C ASP A 264 -6.88 12.31 3.99
N GLU A 265 -7.17 13.60 3.93
CA GLU A 265 -6.49 14.53 2.99
C GLU A 265 -4.94 14.54 3.16
N ASP A 266 -4.17 14.46 2.06
CA ASP A 266 -2.69 14.45 2.08
C ASP A 266 -2.06 15.82 2.28
N PHE A 267 -2.66 16.84 1.67
CA PHE A 267 -2.02 18.13 1.45
C PHE A 267 -3.01 19.27 1.69
N ILE A 268 -2.54 20.36 2.27
CA ILE A 268 -3.32 21.58 2.47
C ILE A 268 -2.59 22.78 1.87
N GLN A 269 -3.34 23.75 1.38
CA GLN A 269 -2.78 25.02 0.92
C GLN A 269 -2.44 25.90 2.12
N SER A 270 -1.19 26.38 2.19
CA SER A 270 -0.76 27.29 3.23
C SER A 270 -1.11 28.75 2.89
N PRO A 271 -1.27 29.62 3.90
CA PRO A 271 -1.38 31.07 3.67
C PRO A 271 -0.18 31.69 2.94
N ALA A 272 0.97 31.02 2.90
CA ALA A 272 2.18 31.47 2.21
C ALA A 272 2.16 31.20 0.70
N GLY A 273 1.11 30.58 0.16
CA GLY A 273 0.96 30.29 -1.27
C GLY A 273 1.73 29.05 -1.76
N CYS A 274 2.15 28.19 -0.83
CA CYS A 274 2.74 26.88 -1.09
C CYS A 274 1.95 25.77 -0.40
N THR A 275 2.18 24.53 -0.80
CA THR A 275 1.49 23.35 -0.27
C THR A 275 2.24 22.79 0.95
N THR A 276 1.53 22.46 2.03
CA THR A 276 2.09 21.72 3.18
C THR A 276 1.45 20.34 3.28
N LEU A 277 2.09 19.44 4.02
CA LEU A 277 1.47 18.17 4.38
C LEU A 277 0.30 18.42 5.33
N ALA A 278 -0.79 17.69 5.14
CA ALA A 278 -1.85 17.63 6.13
C ALA A 278 -1.36 16.82 7.33
N VAL A 279 -1.61 17.34 8.54
CA VAL A 279 -1.24 16.70 9.80
C VAL A 279 -2.46 16.70 10.71
N TYR A 280 -2.82 15.51 11.16
CA TYR A 280 -3.93 15.30 12.08
C TYR A 280 -3.39 14.88 13.46
N PRO A 281 -4.14 15.13 14.55
CA PRO A 281 -3.83 14.50 15.84
C PRO A 281 -3.78 12.97 15.69
N GLN A 282 -2.95 12.28 16.50
CA GLN A 282 -2.80 10.81 16.45
C GLN A 282 -4.13 10.04 16.51
N ILE A 283 -5.13 10.58 17.20
CA ILE A 283 -6.48 10.02 17.35
C ILE A 283 -7.55 10.79 16.57
N GLY A 284 -7.14 11.80 15.79
CA GLY A 284 -7.99 12.62 14.94
C GLY A 284 -7.99 12.16 13.48
N GLY A 285 -8.69 12.92 12.64
CA GLY A 285 -8.93 12.56 11.24
C GLY A 285 -9.73 11.27 11.09
N ARG A 286 -9.93 10.83 9.85
CA ARG A 286 -10.63 9.57 9.58
C ARG A 286 -9.76 8.32 9.70
N GLY A 287 -8.44 8.46 9.64
CA GLY A 287 -7.52 7.33 9.61
C GLY A 287 -7.35 6.74 8.21
N GLU A 288 -6.51 5.72 8.14
CA GLU A 288 -6.14 5.04 6.90
C GLU A 288 -6.79 3.67 6.82
N ASP A 289 -7.57 3.43 5.78
CA ASP A 289 -8.23 2.14 5.55
C ASP A 289 -7.29 1.18 4.82
N VAL A 290 -7.24 -0.03 5.34
CA VAL A 290 -6.41 -1.12 4.87
C VAL A 290 -7.31 -2.32 4.58
N THR A 291 -7.40 -2.73 3.32
CA THR A 291 -8.12 -3.96 2.94
C THR A 291 -7.49 -5.14 3.66
N LYS A 292 -8.29 -5.95 4.36
CA LYS A 292 -7.82 -7.14 5.07
C LYS A 292 -7.24 -8.13 4.08
N VAL A 293 -6.07 -8.69 4.37
CA VAL A 293 -5.43 -9.68 3.48
C VAL A 293 -6.28 -10.94 3.28
N ALA A 294 -7.17 -11.24 4.23
CA ALA A 294 -8.11 -12.35 4.17
C ALA A 294 -8.93 -12.38 2.86
N GLU A 295 -9.25 -11.21 2.30
CA GLU A 295 -9.94 -11.06 1.01
C GLU A 295 -9.19 -11.73 -0.17
N LEU A 296 -7.87 -11.89 -0.06
CA LEU A 296 -7.01 -12.47 -1.10
C LEU A 296 -6.33 -13.78 -0.73
N THR A 297 -6.29 -14.17 0.55
CA THR A 297 -5.51 -15.34 1.02
C THR A 297 -5.80 -16.65 0.28
N ALA A 298 -7.05 -16.86 -0.18
CA ALA A 298 -7.43 -18.05 -0.95
C ALA A 298 -6.79 -18.12 -2.35
N PHE A 299 -6.37 -16.98 -2.89
CA PHE A 299 -5.72 -16.85 -4.20
C PHE A 299 -4.19 -16.75 -4.09
N ILE A 300 -3.66 -16.54 -2.89
CA ILE A 300 -2.23 -16.45 -2.62
C ILE A 300 -1.71 -17.83 -2.20
N PRO A 301 -0.79 -18.45 -2.97
CA PRO A 301 -0.23 -19.75 -2.63
C PRO A 301 0.50 -19.69 -1.29
N LYS A 302 0.46 -20.78 -0.53
CA LYS A 302 1.33 -20.91 0.66
C LYS A 302 2.78 -20.97 0.20
N LEU A 303 3.64 -20.18 0.84
CA LEU A 303 5.08 -20.24 0.66
C LEU A 303 5.61 -21.53 1.29
N ASP A 304 6.76 -22.01 0.83
CA ASP A 304 7.31 -23.28 1.34
C ASP A 304 7.60 -23.22 2.84
N VAL A 305 8.02 -22.05 3.34
CA VAL A 305 8.18 -21.82 4.78
C VAL A 305 6.87 -21.97 5.57
N GLU A 306 5.73 -21.61 4.98
CA GLU A 306 4.41 -21.80 5.62
C GLU A 306 4.03 -23.29 5.62
N LYS A 307 4.26 -23.98 4.49
CA LYS A 307 3.96 -25.42 4.37
C LYS A 307 4.79 -26.26 5.33
N GLU A 308 6.09 -25.95 5.48
CA GLU A 308 6.97 -26.66 6.41
C GLU A 308 6.58 -26.40 7.86
N ALA A 309 6.18 -25.16 8.20
CA ALA A 309 5.69 -24.85 9.54
C ALA A 309 4.39 -25.60 9.89
N GLU A 310 3.46 -25.70 8.94
CA GLU A 310 2.22 -26.49 9.11
C GLU A 310 2.51 -27.97 9.31
N LYS A 311 3.38 -28.54 8.46
CA LYS A 311 3.80 -29.94 8.57
C LYS A 311 4.48 -30.24 9.91
N ALA A 312 5.31 -29.32 10.40
CA ALA A 312 5.94 -29.45 11.71
C ALA A 312 4.90 -29.39 12.84
N ALA A 313 3.93 -28.49 12.77
CA ALA A 313 2.83 -28.40 13.75
C ALA A 313 1.97 -29.68 13.75
N GLU A 314 1.61 -30.20 12.57
CA GLU A 314 0.87 -31.46 12.43
C GLU A 314 1.65 -32.64 13.02
N ALA A 315 2.97 -32.71 12.81
CA ALA A 315 3.82 -33.75 13.39
C ALA A 315 3.79 -33.72 14.93
N LEU A 316 3.83 -32.52 15.54
CA LEU A 316 3.75 -32.37 17.00
C LEU A 316 2.40 -32.79 17.58
N VAL A 317 1.30 -32.48 16.88
CA VAL A 317 -0.05 -32.93 17.24
C VAL A 317 -0.15 -34.45 17.15
N ASN A 318 0.31 -35.04 16.04
CA ASN A 318 0.26 -36.48 15.79
C ASN A 318 1.15 -37.28 16.76
N ALA A 319 2.25 -36.69 17.24
CA ALA A 319 3.09 -37.27 18.28
C ALA A 319 2.47 -37.21 19.69
N ASN A 320 1.21 -36.79 19.82
CA ASN A 320 0.48 -36.64 21.10
C ASN A 320 1.22 -35.78 22.14
N THR A 321 2.15 -34.94 21.66
CA THR A 321 3.02 -34.11 22.49
C THR A 321 2.31 -32.81 22.90
N ILE A 322 1.26 -32.42 22.17
CA ILE A 322 0.35 -31.30 22.51
C ILE A 322 -1.09 -31.79 22.24
N LYS A 323 -1.93 -31.86 23.29
CA LYS A 323 -3.30 -32.41 23.17
C LYS A 323 -4.27 -31.52 22.39
N THR A 324 -3.95 -30.25 22.20
CA THR A 324 -4.72 -29.30 21.38
C THR A 324 -3.83 -28.10 21.05
N VAL A 325 -3.60 -27.82 19.76
CA VAL A 325 -2.99 -26.56 19.33
C VAL A 325 -4.11 -25.53 19.25
N SER A 326 -4.14 -24.58 20.18
CA SER A 326 -4.87 -23.33 19.94
C SER A 326 -3.93 -22.40 19.16
N ILE A 327 -4.46 -21.56 18.28
CA ILE A 327 -3.67 -20.62 17.46
C ILE A 327 -2.80 -19.66 18.31
N GLY A 328 -3.07 -19.56 19.62
CA GLY A 328 -2.23 -18.82 20.58
C GLY A 328 -0.88 -19.49 20.92
N ASP A 329 -0.73 -20.79 20.67
CA ASP A 329 0.44 -21.58 21.05
C ASP A 329 1.59 -21.49 20.03
N ILE A 330 1.38 -20.86 18.87
CA ILE A 330 2.42 -20.59 17.86
C ILE A 330 3.50 -19.65 18.42
N ALA A 331 3.20 -18.88 19.48
CA ALA A 331 4.20 -18.07 20.18
C ALA A 331 5.29 -18.93 20.87
N ALA A 332 5.02 -20.20 21.20
CA ALA A 332 5.99 -21.12 21.79
C ALA A 332 6.96 -21.72 20.76
N LEU A 333 6.70 -21.57 19.45
CA LEU A 333 7.60 -22.04 18.39
C LEU A 333 8.69 -21.01 18.02
N ARG A 334 8.84 -19.92 18.78
CA ARG A 334 9.96 -18.95 18.67
C ARG A 334 11.31 -19.49 19.20
N GLY A 335 11.51 -20.81 19.17
CA GLY A 335 12.66 -21.49 19.76
C GLY A 335 13.76 -21.90 18.79
N PHE A 336 13.72 -21.49 17.51
CA PHE A 336 14.78 -21.83 16.55
C PHE A 336 15.13 -20.61 15.68
N ASP A 337 15.65 -19.55 16.31
CA ASP A 337 17.04 -19.11 16.09
C ASP A 337 17.38 -17.97 17.06
N ALA A 338 18.08 -18.31 18.15
CA ALA A 338 18.89 -17.37 18.92
C ALA A 338 20.08 -18.18 19.43
N GLY A 339 21.15 -18.20 18.63
CA GLY A 339 22.42 -18.77 19.05
C GLY A 339 22.86 -18.17 20.40
N ASN A 340 23.12 -19.07 21.36
CA ASN A 340 24.02 -18.93 22.50
C ASN A 340 24.40 -17.51 22.94
N ILE A 341 23.69 -16.91 23.91
CA ILE A 341 24.30 -16.02 24.92
C ILE A 341 23.57 -16.20 26.26
N SER A 342 24.33 -16.49 27.32
CA SER A 342 23.87 -16.67 28.71
C SER A 342 23.67 -15.34 29.43
N PHE A 343 22.70 -15.27 30.33
CA PHE A 343 22.53 -14.16 31.28
C PHE A 343 23.14 -14.52 32.65
N GLN A 344 23.99 -13.62 33.16
CA GLN A 344 23.93 -13.21 34.57
C GLN A 344 23.16 -11.89 34.63
#